data_AF-A0A2A2KZD5-F1
#
_entry.id   AF-A0A2A2KZD5-F1
#
_cell.length_a   1.000
_cell.length_b   1.000
_cell.length_c   1.000
_cell.angle_alpha   90.00
_cell.angle_beta   90.00
_cell.angle_gamma   90.00
#
_symmetry.space_group_name_H-M   'P 1'
#
loop_
_entity.id
_entity.type
_entity.pdbx_description
1 polymer ?
#
loop_
_entity_poly.entity_id
_entity_poly.type
_entity_poly.pdbx_seq_one_letter_code
_entity_poly.pdbx_strand_id
1 'polypeptide(L)'
;MTFSLWHFVFNQFDGCELLFYSDTYQWYFTENATCADIIIEYLELYYISVLFAFACLLDLYTLISLIRHLKVVARDRPFSKNDVRFFLQSCITGFVFVGVTFCFHLGYQVFDENDKLGQFLVSTFAWECTHSLDGIIVVLFNKELRRIFTAPRQFFANRIHSQQHSAGKENLCRHGNK
;
A
#
# COMPACT_ATOMS: atom_id res chain seq x y z
N MET A 1 -8.45 -2.48 0.84
CA MET A 1 -9.81 -3.08 0.69
C MET A 1 -9.84 -4.58 0.97
N THR A 2 -8.71 -5.28 0.96
CA THR A 2 -8.58 -6.70 1.34
C THR A 2 -8.59 -6.93 2.86
N PHE A 3 -8.04 -6.01 3.66
CA PHE A 3 -7.88 -6.18 5.12
C PHE A 3 -9.19 -6.00 5.93
N SER A 4 -10.12 -5.15 5.48
CA SER A 4 -11.43 -4.99 6.13
C SER A 4 -12.33 -6.22 5.94
N LEU A 5 -12.20 -6.92 4.82
CA LEU A 5 -12.83 -8.23 4.59
C LEU A 5 -12.11 -9.33 5.40
N TRP A 6 -10.81 -9.18 5.61
CA TRP A 6 -10.00 -10.09 6.41
C TRP A 6 -10.41 -10.02 7.90
N HIS A 7 -10.48 -8.85 8.53
CA HIS A 7 -11.01 -8.73 9.91
C HIS A 7 -12.41 -9.32 10.08
N PHE A 8 -13.27 -9.17 9.08
CA PHE A 8 -14.61 -9.75 9.09
C PHE A 8 -14.61 -11.29 9.05
N VAL A 9 -13.62 -11.90 8.38
CA VAL A 9 -13.45 -13.36 8.34
C VAL A 9 -12.79 -13.89 9.62
N PHE A 10 -11.88 -13.12 10.23
CA PHE A 10 -11.17 -13.55 11.44
C PHE A 10 -12.00 -13.44 12.72
N ASN A 11 -12.92 -12.48 12.79
CA ASN A 11 -13.89 -12.37 13.88
C ASN A 11 -14.87 -13.57 13.96
N GLN A 12 -14.77 -14.51 13.01
CA GLN A 12 -15.56 -15.73 12.94
C GLN A 12 -14.85 -16.96 13.51
N PHE A 13 -13.58 -16.84 13.95
CA PHE A 13 -12.88 -17.92 14.65
C PHE A 13 -13.11 -17.81 16.17
N ASP A 14 -13.81 -18.80 16.73
CA ASP A 14 -14.05 -18.90 18.18
C ASP A 14 -12.72 -18.85 18.96
N GLY A 15 -12.57 -17.82 19.81
CA GLY A 15 -11.38 -17.63 20.66
C GLY A 15 -10.24 -16.81 20.06
N CYS A 16 -10.45 -16.12 18.94
CA CYS A 16 -9.43 -15.26 18.30
C CYS A 16 -9.88 -13.79 18.17
N GLU A 17 -10.55 -13.27 19.20
CA GLU A 17 -10.97 -11.87 19.28
C GLU A 17 -9.82 -10.95 19.68
N LEU A 18 -9.78 -9.74 19.09
CA LEU A 18 -8.85 -8.68 19.47
C LEU A 18 -9.44 -7.88 20.65
N LEU A 19 -8.83 -8.00 21.82
CA LEU A 19 -9.27 -7.34 23.05
C LEU A 19 -8.28 -6.27 23.50
N PHE A 20 -8.80 -5.19 24.06
CA PHE A 20 -8.00 -4.14 24.67
C PHE A 20 -7.83 -4.41 26.17
N TYR A 21 -6.60 -4.61 26.62
CA TYR A 21 -6.30 -4.84 28.03
C TYR A 21 -5.92 -3.54 28.72
N SER A 22 -6.76 -3.08 29.66
CA SER A 22 -6.60 -1.76 30.28
C SER A 22 -5.43 -1.68 31.28
N ASP A 23 -4.97 -2.79 31.86
CA ASP A 23 -3.87 -2.75 32.85
C ASP A 23 -2.48 -2.58 32.22
N THR A 24 -2.34 -2.98 30.96
CA THR A 24 -1.09 -2.91 30.20
C THR A 24 -1.16 -1.88 29.07
N TYR A 25 -2.35 -1.33 28.78
CA TYR A 25 -2.61 -0.47 27.61
C TYR A 25 -2.13 -1.11 26.32
N GLN A 26 -2.48 -2.37 26.08
CA GLN A 26 -2.07 -3.09 24.86
C GLN A 26 -3.25 -3.84 24.26
N TRP A 27 -3.18 -4.02 22.95
CA TRP A 27 -4.09 -4.87 22.21
C TRP A 27 -3.54 -6.28 22.19
N TYR A 28 -4.35 -7.26 22.60
CA TYR A 28 -3.99 -8.67 22.57
C TYR A 28 -5.10 -9.46 21.91
N PHE A 29 -4.72 -10.52 21.19
CA PHE A 29 -5.66 -11.58 20.86
C PHE A 29 -5.92 -12.40 22.15
N THR A 30 -7.12 -13.00 22.29
CA THR A 30 -7.60 -13.62 23.54
C THR A 30 -6.65 -14.68 24.15
N GLU A 31 -7.02 -15.23 25.32
CA GLU A 31 -6.25 -16.21 26.12
C GLU A 31 -5.68 -17.42 25.36
N ASN A 32 -6.16 -17.70 24.15
CA ASN A 32 -5.52 -18.68 23.27
C ASN A 32 -4.21 -18.13 22.66
N ALA A 33 -3.12 -18.25 23.42
CA ALA A 33 -1.77 -17.87 23.01
C ALA A 33 -1.37 -18.43 21.64
N THR A 34 -1.81 -19.64 21.29
CA THR A 34 -1.53 -20.25 19.99
C THR A 34 -2.18 -19.47 18.84
N CYS A 35 -3.37 -18.90 19.03
CA CYS A 35 -4.00 -18.08 18.00
C CYS A 35 -3.28 -16.75 17.79
N ALA A 36 -2.90 -16.10 18.91
CA ALA A 36 -2.16 -14.84 18.87
C ALA A 36 -0.83 -14.98 18.10
N ASP A 37 -0.07 -16.05 18.40
CA ASP A 37 1.21 -16.32 17.73
C ASP A 37 1.04 -16.63 16.24
N ILE A 38 0.00 -17.38 15.86
CA ILE A 38 -0.29 -17.67 14.45
C ILE A 38 -0.61 -16.39 13.67
N ILE A 39 -1.37 -15.46 14.26
CA ILE A 39 -1.75 -14.22 13.59
C ILE A 39 -0.57 -13.25 13.49
N ILE A 40 0.02 -12.90 14.63
CA ILE A 40 1.06 -11.86 14.68
C ILE A 40 2.35 -12.36 14.05
N GLU A 41 2.83 -13.54 14.44
CA GLU A 41 4.13 -14.01 14.01
C GLU A 41 4.07 -14.71 12.64
N TYR A 42 3.19 -15.70 12.49
CA TYR A 42 3.15 -16.47 11.23
C TYR A 42 2.55 -15.69 10.07
N LEU A 43 1.44 -14.99 10.30
CA LEU A 43 0.75 -14.31 9.21
C LEU A 43 1.32 -12.92 8.95
N GLU A 44 1.38 -12.05 9.97
CA GLU A 44 1.77 -10.66 9.77
C GLU A 44 3.27 -10.49 9.56
N LEU A 45 4.09 -11.21 10.32
CA LEU A 45 5.54 -11.14 10.16
C LEU A 45 6.02 -12.03 9.01
N TYR A 46 5.83 -13.35 9.06
CA TYR A 46 6.43 -14.25 8.06
C TYR A 46 5.71 -14.25 6.71
N TYR A 47 4.42 -14.56 6.68
CA TYR A 47 3.69 -14.76 5.42
C TYR A 47 3.63 -13.48 4.58
N ILE A 48 3.25 -12.35 5.19
CA ILE A 48 3.19 -11.07 4.48
C ILE A 48 4.60 -10.62 4.03
N SER A 49 5.64 -10.77 4.85
CA SER A 49 7.00 -10.40 4.44
C SER A 49 7.53 -11.25 3.28
N VAL A 50 7.23 -12.56 3.26
CA VAL A 50 7.63 -13.45 2.15
C VAL A 50 6.89 -13.09 0.87
N LEU A 51 5.58 -12.86 0.94
CA LEU A 51 4.79 -12.41 -0.22
C LEU A 51 5.33 -11.08 -0.76
N PHE A 52 5.67 -10.16 0.13
CA PHE A 52 6.22 -8.86 -0.25
C PHE A 52 7.60 -9.01 -0.90
N ALA A 53 8.48 -9.85 -0.34
CA ALA A 53 9.77 -10.14 -0.93
C ALA A 53 9.62 -10.75 -2.34
N PHE A 54 8.68 -11.66 -2.53
CA PHE A 54 8.37 -12.23 -3.83
C PHE A 54 7.84 -11.18 -4.83
N ALA A 55 6.94 -10.31 -4.39
CA ALA A 55 6.45 -9.19 -5.21
C ALA A 55 7.59 -8.26 -5.66
N CYS A 56 8.52 -7.91 -4.76
CA CYS A 56 9.72 -7.14 -5.09
C CYS A 56 10.59 -7.82 -6.16
N LEU A 57 10.74 -9.15 -6.10
CA LEU A 57 11.49 -9.90 -7.11
C LEU A 57 10.79 -9.86 -8.47
N LEU A 58 9.46 -9.97 -8.51
CA LEU A 58 8.68 -9.85 -9.74
C LEU A 58 8.75 -8.45 -10.33
N ASP A 59 8.68 -7.41 -9.50
CA ASP A 59 8.82 -6.02 -9.93
C ASP A 59 10.21 -5.76 -10.53
N LEU A 60 11.27 -6.27 -9.89
CA LEU A 60 12.62 -6.19 -10.39
C LEU A 60 12.81 -6.96 -11.71
N TYR A 61 12.27 -8.18 -11.79
CA TYR A 61 12.30 -8.98 -13.02
C TYR A 61 11.60 -8.25 -14.17
N THR A 62 10.42 -7.69 -13.89
CA THR A 62 9.63 -6.91 -14.86
C THR A 62 10.39 -5.68 -15.31
N LEU A 63 11.04 -4.96 -14.39
CA LEU A 63 11.88 -3.81 -14.70
C LEU A 63 13.06 -4.21 -15.62
N ILE A 64 13.79 -5.27 -15.28
CA ILE A 64 14.93 -5.74 -16.08
C ILE A 64 14.46 -6.17 -17.47
N SER A 65 13.36 -6.92 -17.54
CA SER A 65 12.76 -7.34 -18.80
C SER A 65 12.38 -6.14 -19.66
N LEU A 66 11.70 -5.14 -19.07
CA LEU A 66 11.34 -3.89 -19.73
C LEU A 66 12.56 -3.13 -20.25
N ILE A 67 13.62 -2.99 -19.44
CA ILE A 67 14.87 -2.35 -19.87
C ILE A 67 15.49 -3.11 -21.05
N ARG A 68 15.52 -4.44 -21.01
CA ARG A 68 16.06 -5.27 -22.11
C ARG A 68 15.24 -5.08 -23.38
N HIS A 69 13.92 -5.16 -23.30
CA HIS A 69 13.03 -4.95 -24.43
C HIS A 69 13.18 -3.53 -25.02
N LEU A 70 13.24 -2.48 -24.19
CA LEU A 70 13.43 -1.11 -24.66
C LEU A 70 14.82 -0.86 -25.27
N LYS A 71 15.87 -1.52 -24.77
CA LYS A 71 17.21 -1.47 -25.37
C LYS A 71 17.28 -2.17 -26.73
N VAL A 72 16.54 -3.27 -26.91
CA VAL A 72 16.46 -3.99 -28.19
C VAL A 72 15.60 -3.22 -29.20
N VAL A 73 14.51 -2.59 -28.74
CA VAL A 73 13.59 -1.78 -29.56
C VAL A 73 14.09 -0.33 -29.70
N ALA A 74 15.34 -0.04 -29.33
CA ALA A 74 15.88 1.31 -29.23
C ALA A 74 15.84 2.10 -30.55
N ARG A 75 14.75 2.86 -30.74
CA ARG A 75 14.75 4.14 -31.45
C ARG A 75 13.65 5.11 -30.99
N ASP A 76 12.49 4.64 -30.55
CA ASP A 76 11.29 5.50 -30.45
C ASP A 76 10.77 5.86 -29.04
N ARG A 77 11.20 5.20 -27.95
CA ARG A 77 10.82 5.62 -26.59
C ARG A 77 11.98 5.54 -25.58
N PRO A 78 12.55 6.68 -25.15
CA PRO A 78 13.44 6.68 -24.00
C PRO A 78 12.67 6.27 -22.74
N PHE A 79 13.39 5.61 -21.83
CA PHE A 79 12.87 5.15 -20.53
C PHE A 79 12.09 6.29 -19.85
N SER A 80 10.80 6.07 -19.54
CA SER A 80 10.00 7.13 -18.95
C SER A 80 10.48 7.37 -17.53
N LYS A 81 10.67 8.63 -17.15
CA LYS A 81 10.91 9.01 -15.74
C LYS A 81 9.82 8.50 -14.82
N ASN A 82 8.64 8.16 -15.34
CA ASN A 82 7.55 7.56 -14.59
C ASN A 82 7.80 6.09 -14.27
N ASP A 83 8.42 5.32 -15.17
CA ASP A 83 8.69 3.88 -14.96
C ASP A 83 9.69 3.68 -13.81
N VAL A 84 10.73 4.53 -13.77
CA VAL A 84 11.69 4.57 -12.66
C VAL A 84 11.01 4.96 -11.34
N ARG A 85 10.03 5.88 -11.40
CA ARG A 85 9.29 6.30 -10.21
C ARG A 85 8.39 5.22 -9.66
N PHE A 86 7.75 4.42 -10.53
CA PHE A 86 6.94 3.28 -10.08
C PHE A 86 7.80 2.21 -9.43
N PHE A 87 8.98 1.91 -10.00
CA PHE A 87 9.91 1.00 -9.34
C PHE A 87 10.38 1.52 -7.98
N LEU A 88 10.77 2.80 -7.92
CA LEU A 88 11.20 3.42 -6.67
C LEU A 88 10.07 3.48 -5.64
N GLN A 89 8.83 3.66 -6.07
CA GLN A 89 7.63 3.56 -5.24
C GLN A 89 7.53 2.18 -4.59
N SER A 90 7.58 1.09 -5.36
CA SER A 90 7.53 -0.29 -4.84
C SER A 90 8.65 -0.54 -3.82
N CYS A 91 9.88 -0.13 -4.12
CA CYS A 91 11.00 -0.30 -3.21
C CYS A 91 10.84 0.47 -1.89
N ILE A 92 10.39 1.74 -1.96
CA ILE A 92 10.18 2.58 -0.77
C ILE A 92 9.02 2.05 0.07
N THR A 93 7.90 1.69 -0.56
CA THR A 93 6.77 1.04 0.12
C THR A 93 7.25 -0.17 0.91
N GLY A 94 8.11 -0.99 0.31
CA GLY A 94 8.66 -2.17 0.98
C GLY A 94 9.55 -1.89 2.16
N PHE A 95 10.49 -0.97 1.99
CA PHE A 95 11.40 -0.60 3.07
C PHE A 95 10.64 0.02 4.26
N VAL A 96 9.65 0.87 3.96
CA VAL A 96 8.77 1.45 4.97
C VAL A 96 7.94 0.37 5.66
N PHE A 97 7.36 -0.56 4.91
CA PHE A 97 6.58 -1.67 5.48
C PHE A 97 7.41 -2.51 6.45
N VAL A 98 8.59 -2.98 6.05
CA VAL A 98 9.50 -3.75 6.92
C VAL A 98 9.90 -2.93 8.15
N GLY A 99 10.25 -1.66 7.97
CA GLY A 99 10.63 -0.78 9.08
C GLY A 99 9.51 -0.60 10.09
N VAL A 100 8.28 -0.35 9.64
CA VAL A 100 7.12 -0.19 10.53
C VAL A 100 6.73 -1.50 11.21
N THR A 101 6.76 -2.63 10.49
CA THR A 101 6.53 -3.95 11.08
C THR A 101 7.56 -4.27 12.16
N PHE A 102 8.83 -3.92 11.93
CA PHE A 102 9.88 -4.09 12.94
C PHE A 102 9.68 -3.14 14.14
N CYS A 103 9.27 -1.89 13.91
CA CYS A 103 8.88 -0.98 14.98
C CYS A 103 7.68 -1.48 15.78
N PHE A 104 6.73 -2.16 15.16
CA PHE A 104 5.61 -2.78 15.87
C PHE A 104 6.10 -3.93 16.76
N HIS A 105 6.96 -4.81 16.24
CA HIS A 105 7.45 -5.99 16.96
C HIS A 105 8.50 -5.68 18.03
N LEU A 106 9.39 -4.71 17.80
CA LEU A 106 10.47 -4.38 18.73
C LEU A 106 10.24 -3.07 19.49
N GLY A 107 9.30 -2.23 19.05
CA GLY A 107 9.08 -0.91 19.65
C GLY A 107 8.70 -1.00 21.12
N TYR A 108 7.98 -2.04 21.54
CA TYR A 108 7.66 -2.26 22.95
C TYR A 108 8.91 -2.52 23.81
N GLN A 109 9.98 -3.09 23.24
CA GLN A 109 11.23 -3.40 23.95
C GLN A 109 12.12 -2.16 24.15
N VAL A 110 11.86 -1.07 23.45
CA VAL A 110 12.65 0.17 23.51
C VAL A 110 12.26 1.02 24.73
N PHE A 111 11.03 0.89 25.21
CA PHE A 111 10.53 1.63 26.36
C PHE A 111 10.65 0.78 27.63
N ASP A 112 10.95 1.41 28.76
CA ASP A 112 10.96 0.74 30.07
C ASP A 112 9.60 0.08 30.34
N GLU A 113 9.59 -1.04 31.07
CA GLU A 113 8.37 -1.77 31.46
C GLU A 113 7.38 -0.89 32.25
N ASN A 114 7.87 0.19 32.87
CA ASN A 114 7.08 1.16 33.60
C ASN A 114 6.40 2.21 32.68
N ASP A 115 6.90 2.43 31.46
CA ASP A 115 6.32 3.37 30.50
C ASP A 115 5.30 2.68 29.57
N LYS A 116 4.22 2.20 30.17
CA LYS A 116 3.13 1.51 29.47
C LYS A 116 2.46 2.41 28.42
N LEU A 117 2.43 3.73 28.65
CA LEU A 117 1.83 4.68 27.72
C LEU A 117 2.72 4.87 26.48
N GLY A 118 4.04 4.99 26.66
CA GLY A 118 4.99 5.03 25.55
C GLY A 118 4.91 3.78 24.68
N GLN A 119 4.86 2.60 25.31
CA GLN A 119 4.67 1.31 24.62
C GLN A 119 3.36 1.25 23.83
N PHE A 120 2.26 1.73 24.39
CA PHE A 120 0.96 1.79 23.71
C PHE A 120 0.99 2.72 22.50
N LEU A 121 1.55 3.92 22.67
CA LEU A 121 1.58 4.93 21.62
C LEU A 121 2.45 4.47 20.45
N VAL A 122 3.61 3.86 20.72
CA VAL A 122 4.48 3.37 19.64
C VAL A 122 3.86 2.19 18.90
N SER A 123 3.26 1.22 19.60
CA SER A 123 2.65 0.05 18.96
C SER A 123 1.42 0.45 18.14
N THR A 124 0.55 1.29 18.70
CA THR A 124 -0.63 1.82 17.99
C THR A 124 -0.23 2.69 16.80
N PHE A 125 0.75 3.58 16.96
CA PHE A 125 1.18 4.43 15.87
C PHE A 125 1.86 3.63 14.75
N ALA A 126 2.70 2.65 15.09
CA ALA A 126 3.28 1.74 14.11
C ALA A 126 2.18 0.96 13.36
N TRP A 127 1.19 0.45 14.09
CA TRP A 127 0.05 -0.24 13.49
C TRP A 127 -0.72 0.65 12.51
N GLU A 128 -1.10 1.87 12.88
CA GLU A 128 -1.81 2.78 11.98
C GLU A 128 -0.95 3.22 10.78
N CYS A 129 0.37 3.30 10.97
CA CYS A 129 1.32 3.60 9.91
C CYS A 129 1.37 2.52 8.83
N THR A 130 1.28 1.23 9.18
CA THR A 130 1.28 0.15 8.16
C THR A 130 0.09 0.29 7.21
N HIS A 131 -1.08 0.70 7.73
CA HIS A 131 -2.31 0.85 6.94
C HIS A 131 -2.35 2.14 6.13
N SER A 132 -1.71 3.21 6.60
CA SER A 132 -1.83 4.55 5.98
C SER A 132 -0.69 4.88 5.03
N LEU A 133 0.55 4.43 5.32
CA LEU A 133 1.74 4.87 4.57
C LEU A 133 1.77 4.33 3.15
N ASP A 134 1.25 3.14 2.88
CA ASP A 134 1.21 2.59 1.51
C ASP A 134 0.43 3.52 0.57
N GLY A 135 -0.77 3.94 0.97
CA GLY A 135 -1.59 4.87 0.21
C GLY A 135 -0.92 6.24 0.02
N ILE A 136 -0.24 6.74 1.06
CA ILE A 136 0.51 8.02 0.99
C ILE A 136 1.64 7.91 -0.04
N ILE A 137 2.43 6.83 -0.01
CA ILE A 137 3.54 6.59 -0.92
C ILE A 137 3.03 6.51 -2.37
N VAL A 138 1.93 5.81 -2.62
CA VAL A 138 1.29 5.74 -3.95
C VAL A 138 0.91 7.13 -4.47
N VAL A 139 0.25 7.95 -3.64
CA VAL A 139 -0.15 9.32 -4.02
C VAL A 139 1.06 10.22 -4.27
N LEU A 140 2.15 10.04 -3.52
CA LEU A 140 3.38 10.77 -3.73
C LEU A 140 4.02 10.38 -5.06
N PHE A 141 4.20 9.10 -5.38
CA PHE A 141 4.96 8.72 -6.56
C PHE A 141 4.14 8.80 -7.86
N ASN A 142 2.82 8.74 -7.79
CA ASN A 142 1.93 8.87 -8.92
C ASN A 142 1.46 10.32 -9.15
N LYS A 143 2.02 10.98 -10.17
CA LYS A 143 1.66 12.36 -10.57
C LYS A 143 0.19 12.54 -10.92
N GLU A 144 -0.45 11.52 -11.51
CA GLU A 144 -1.86 11.59 -11.91
C GLU A 144 -2.74 11.60 -10.66
N LEU A 145 -2.49 10.68 -9.72
CA LEU A 145 -3.19 10.63 -8.44
C LEU A 145 -2.95 11.92 -7.65
N ARG A 146 -1.71 12.39 -7.57
CA ARG A 146 -1.40 13.65 -6.90
C ARG A 146 -2.20 14.82 -7.47
N ARG A 147 -2.36 14.91 -8.79
CA ARG A 147 -3.16 15.96 -9.46
C ARG A 147 -4.64 15.86 -9.13
N ILE A 148 -5.18 14.65 -9.03
CA ILE A 148 -6.58 14.42 -8.63
C ILE A 148 -6.80 14.90 -7.19
N PHE A 149 -5.88 14.58 -6.27
CA PHE A 149 -5.98 14.99 -4.87
C PHE A 149 -5.81 16.51 -4.67
N THR A 150 -4.90 17.16 -5.41
CA THR A 150 -4.64 18.60 -5.23
C THR A 150 -5.60 19.50 -6.02
N ALA A 151 -6.16 19.05 -7.13
CA ALA A 151 -7.07 19.84 -7.97
C ALA A 151 -8.24 19.00 -8.53
N PRO A 152 -9.11 18.44 -7.67
CA PRO A 152 -10.18 17.54 -8.09
C PRO A 152 -11.13 18.21 -9.09
N ARG A 153 -11.48 19.48 -8.88
CA ARG A 153 -12.38 20.25 -9.76
C ARG A 153 -11.85 20.41 -11.19
N GLN A 154 -10.54 20.61 -11.37
CA GLN A 154 -9.95 20.78 -12.71
C GLN A 154 -9.85 19.45 -13.48
N PHE A 155 -9.65 18.33 -12.77
CA PHE A 155 -9.65 17.01 -13.39
C PHE A 155 -11.03 16.63 -13.92
N PHE A 156 -12.09 16.84 -13.13
CA PHE A 156 -13.46 16.60 -13.57
C PHE A 156 -13.88 17.54 -14.72
N ALA A 157 -13.55 18.84 -14.64
CA ALA A 157 -13.81 19.79 -15.72
C ALA A 157 -13.12 19.40 -17.04
N ASN A 158 -11.84 19.00 -17.00
CA ASN A 158 -11.09 18.59 -18.19
C ASN A 158 -11.59 17.27 -18.79
N ARG A 159 -12.07 16.30 -17.98
CA ARG A 159 -12.70 15.07 -18.51
C ARG A 159 -14.02 15.36 -19.21
N ILE A 160 -14.85 16.26 -18.67
CA ILE A 160 -16.11 16.65 -19.29
C ILE A 160 -15.84 17.34 -20.64
N HIS A 161 -14.86 18.25 -20.67
CA HIS A 161 -14.49 18.95 -21.89
C HIS A 161 -13.86 18.02 -22.96
N SER A 162 -13.07 17.01 -22.56
CA SER A 162 -12.50 16.04 -23.51
C SER A 162 -13.57 15.10 -24.09
N GLN A 163 -14.58 14.71 -23.29
CA GLN A 163 -15.71 13.90 -23.75
C GLN A 163 -16.56 14.67 -24.78
N GLN A 164 -16.85 15.94 -24.55
CA GLN A 164 -17.55 16.79 -25.53
C GLN A 164 -16.79 16.93 -26.85
N HIS A 165 -15.45 17.06 -26.80
CA HIS A 165 -14.64 17.23 -28.00
C HIS A 165 -14.51 15.94 -28.84
N SER A 166 -14.55 14.76 -28.21
CA SER A 166 -14.61 13.46 -28.91
C SER A 166 -16.00 13.21 -29.52
N ALA A 167 -17.07 13.49 -28.79
CA ALA A 167 -18.44 13.37 -29.31
C ALA A 167 -18.71 14.34 -30.49
N GLY A 168 -18.13 15.55 -30.45
CA GLY A 168 -18.21 16.51 -31.55
C GLY A 168 -17.48 16.05 -32.83
N LYS A 169 -16.33 15.37 -32.68
CA LYS A 169 -15.60 14.80 -33.83
C LYS A 169 -16.33 13.63 -34.48
N GLU A 170 -16.99 12.78 -33.68
CA GLU A 170 -17.82 11.69 -34.20
C GLU A 170 -19.00 12.21 -35.05
N ASN A 171 -19.64 13.30 -34.61
CA ASN A 171 -20.75 13.91 -35.34
C ASN A 171 -20.31 14.57 -36.66
N LEU A 172 -19.12 15.17 -36.71
CA LEU A 172 -18.56 15.73 -37.95
C LEU A 172 -18.20 14.64 -38.98
N CYS A 173 -17.59 13.53 -38.56
CA CYS A 173 -17.28 12.41 -39.43
C CYS A 173 -18.55 11.74 -40.00
N ARG A 174 -19.66 11.79 -39.27
CA ARG A 174 -20.96 11.22 -39.69
C ARG A 174 -21.71 12.09 -40.69
N HIS A 175 -21.42 13.40 -40.73
CA HIS A 175 -22.03 14.35 -41.68
C HIS A 175 -21.21 14.57 -42.95
N GLY A 176 -19.90 14.36 -42.92
CA GLY A 176 -19.02 14.44 -44.11
C GLY A 176 -19.07 13.24 -45.05
N ASN A 177 -19.95 12.26 -44.79
CA ASN A 177 -20.08 11.01 -45.56
C ASN A 177 -21.47 10.87 -46.25
N LYS A 178 -22.13 12.01 -46.48
CA LYS A 178 -23.32 12.17 -47.33
C LYS A 178 -22.98 13.14 -48.46
#